data_AF-A0A326GNE1-F1
#
_entry.id   AF-A0A326GNE1-F1
#
_cell.length_a   1.000
_cell.length_b   1.000
_cell.length_c   1.000
_cell.angle_alpha   90.00
_cell.angle_beta   90.00
_cell.angle_gamma   90.00
#
_symmetry.space_group_name_H-M   'P 1'
#
loop_
_entity.id
_entity.type
_entity.pdbx_description
1 polymer ?
#
loop_
_entity_poly.entity_id
_entity_poly.type
_entity_poly.pdbx_seq_one_letter_code
_entity_poly.pdbx_strand_id
1 'polypeptide(L)'
;MNRIGWAFLGVFVLLGGLAALLVDFGGSSAPPIRAFADAPTRLAEPPSPGRLVLPVSGVGWTSIRDSYGEARAGGERRHSGVDIMAPAGTPVVAAAPGTVEKLFYSNGGGGVTAYVRSPDRRLSYYYAHLAAYAPTLREGAPVRAGDPIGAVGDTGNAGTGNFHLHFGVERVNADEPWYKGRAINPYPLLARGRAER
;
A
#
# COMPACT_ATOMS: atom_id res chain seq x y z
N MET A 1 -33.24 55.88 28.56
CA MET A 1 -33.39 55.85 27.09
C MET A 1 -32.56 57.00 26.56
N ASN A 2 -31.62 56.80 25.62
CA ASN A 2 -31.80 57.02 24.18
C ASN A 2 -30.59 56.46 23.39
N ARG A 3 -30.84 56.06 22.14
CA ARG A 3 -29.88 55.64 21.09
C ARG A 3 -29.10 56.84 20.51
N ILE A 4 -28.18 56.55 19.56
CA ILE A 4 -27.36 57.42 18.67
C ILE A 4 -25.89 57.44 19.15
N GLY A 5 -24.85 57.08 18.40
CA GLY A 5 -24.63 56.97 16.96
C GLY A 5 -23.37 57.78 16.60
N TRP A 6 -22.63 57.32 15.57
CA TRP A 6 -21.57 58.01 14.80
C TRP A 6 -20.10 57.66 15.04
N ALA A 7 -19.48 57.23 13.92
CA ALA A 7 -18.08 56.91 13.67
C ALA A 7 -17.23 58.17 13.41
N PHE A 8 -15.89 58.03 13.45
CA PHE A 8 -14.85 58.60 12.56
C PHE A 8 -13.47 58.26 13.18
N LEU A 9 -12.74 57.27 12.68
CA LEU A 9 -11.67 57.36 11.66
C LEU A 9 -10.46 58.22 12.09
N GLY A 10 -9.35 57.55 12.39
CA GLY A 10 -8.01 58.14 12.51
C GLY A 10 -6.98 57.19 11.91
N VAL A 11 -6.58 57.50 10.68
CA VAL A 11 -5.54 56.83 9.88
C VAL A 11 -4.16 57.18 10.45
N PHE A 12 -3.30 56.18 10.68
CA PHE A 12 -1.85 56.37 10.75
C PHE A 12 -1.17 55.33 9.87
N VAL A 13 -0.52 55.80 8.81
CA VAL A 13 0.33 55.06 7.88
C VAL A 13 1.78 55.44 8.17
N LEU A 14 2.70 54.50 7.89
CA LEU A 14 4.16 54.62 7.71
C LEU A 14 4.95 54.23 8.97
N LEU A 15 6.05 53.47 8.95
CA LEU A 15 6.88 52.86 7.89
C LEU A 15 7.91 51.93 8.58
N GLY A 16 8.43 50.95 7.84
CA GLY A 16 9.66 50.19 8.17
C GLY A 16 9.35 48.82 8.77
N GLY A 17 9.75 47.68 8.20
CA GLY A 17 10.89 47.40 7.35
C GLY A 17 11.63 46.21 7.98
N LEU A 18 11.94 45.20 7.15
CA LEU A 18 12.95 44.16 7.35
C LEU A 18 12.52 42.80 7.97
N ALA A 19 12.90 41.75 7.23
CA ALA A 19 13.07 40.34 7.59
C ALA A 19 11.81 39.44 7.63
N ALA A 20 11.26 39.15 6.45
CA ALA A 20 10.61 37.86 6.22
C ALA A 20 11.71 36.77 6.19
N LEU A 21 11.95 36.13 7.33
CA LEU A 21 12.74 34.93 7.44
C LEU A 21 11.89 33.77 6.89
N LEU A 22 11.99 33.52 5.58
CA LEU A 22 11.52 32.28 4.97
C LEU A 22 12.41 31.15 5.50
N VAL A 23 11.90 30.41 6.48
CA VAL A 23 12.45 29.09 6.81
C VAL A 23 12.06 28.19 5.65
N ASP A 24 12.99 28.03 4.72
CA ASP A 24 12.94 27.04 3.66
C ASP A 24 13.01 25.66 4.32
N PHE A 25 11.85 25.07 4.61
CA PHE A 25 11.77 23.64 4.87
C PHE A 25 12.06 22.96 3.55
N GLY A 26 13.34 22.64 3.36
CA GLY A 26 13.87 21.92 2.21
C GLY A 26 12.88 20.85 1.79
N GLY A 27 12.24 21.10 0.66
CA GLY A 27 11.50 20.09 -0.06
C GLY A 27 12.50 18.99 -0.39
N SER A 28 12.49 17.92 0.40
CA SER A 28 13.01 16.64 -0.03
C SER A 28 12.14 16.23 -1.20
N SER A 29 12.54 16.66 -2.40
CA SER A 29 12.07 16.10 -3.65
C SER A 29 12.50 14.64 -3.64
N ALA A 30 11.64 13.77 -3.10
CA ALA A 30 11.75 12.35 -3.33
C ALA A 30 11.88 12.17 -4.85
N PRO A 31 12.93 11.48 -5.33
CA PRO A 31 13.11 11.31 -6.76
C PRO A 31 11.84 10.66 -7.34
N PRO A 32 11.37 11.08 -8.53
CA PRO A 32 10.25 10.42 -9.16
C PRO A 32 10.60 8.94 -9.30
N ILE A 33 9.78 8.07 -8.70
CA ILE A 33 9.96 6.62 -8.76
C ILE A 33 9.82 6.22 -10.22
N ARG A 34 10.98 6.11 -10.90
CA ARG A 34 11.13 5.74 -12.31
C ARG A 34 10.70 4.28 -12.60
N ALA A 35 10.21 3.55 -11.60
CA ALA A 35 10.12 2.09 -11.59
C ALA A 35 8.83 1.50 -12.19
N PHE A 36 7.85 2.31 -12.59
CA PHE A 36 6.63 1.78 -13.22
C PHE A 36 6.74 1.61 -14.75
N ALA A 37 7.76 2.19 -15.39
CA ALA A 37 7.90 2.15 -16.85
C ALA A 37 8.37 0.77 -17.37
N ASP A 38 9.10 0.02 -16.55
CA ASP A 38 9.76 -1.24 -16.95
C ASP A 38 9.17 -2.48 -16.24
N ALA A 39 7.96 -2.38 -15.67
CA ALA A 39 7.28 -3.54 -15.09
C ALA A 39 7.17 -4.65 -16.16
N PRO A 40 7.58 -5.90 -15.85
CA PRO A 40 7.68 -6.94 -16.86
C PRO A 40 6.37 -7.11 -17.60
N THR A 41 6.48 -7.11 -18.94
CA THR A 41 5.44 -7.48 -19.89
C THR A 41 4.63 -8.65 -19.34
N ARG A 42 3.33 -8.43 -19.15
CA ARG A 42 2.26 -9.39 -18.82
C ARG A 42 2.77 -10.83 -18.67
N LEU A 43 2.69 -11.39 -17.46
CA LEU A 43 2.77 -12.84 -17.31
C LEU A 43 1.72 -13.47 -18.24
N ALA A 44 2.19 -14.27 -19.20
CA ALA A 44 1.42 -14.68 -20.38
C ALA A 44 0.28 -15.66 -20.09
N GLU A 45 0.00 -15.99 -18.83
CA GLU A 45 -1.11 -16.87 -18.48
C GLU A 45 -1.63 -16.52 -17.08
N PRO A 46 -2.96 -16.37 -16.88
CA PRO A 46 -3.52 -16.19 -15.55
C PRO A 46 -3.15 -17.39 -14.66
N PRO A 47 -2.88 -17.18 -13.37
CA PRO A 47 -2.59 -18.30 -12.49
C PRO A 47 -3.80 -19.25 -12.44
N SER A 48 -3.54 -20.56 -12.39
CA SER A 48 -4.57 -21.58 -12.21
C SER A 48 -5.44 -21.25 -10.99
N PRO A 49 -6.72 -21.63 -10.95
CA PRO A 49 -7.58 -21.42 -9.78
C PRO A 49 -6.87 -21.87 -8.48
N GLY A 50 -6.68 -20.94 -7.54
CA GLY A 50 -6.01 -21.20 -6.27
C GLY A 50 -4.49 -21.00 -6.24
N ARG A 51 -3.85 -20.55 -7.33
CA ARG A 51 -2.44 -20.14 -7.36
C ARG A 51 -2.33 -18.61 -7.39
N LEU A 52 -1.30 -18.07 -6.72
CA LEU A 52 -1.02 -16.64 -6.71
C LEU A 52 0.31 -16.35 -7.43
N VAL A 53 0.35 -15.26 -8.17
CA VAL A 53 1.59 -14.63 -8.61
C VAL A 53 2.30 -14.07 -7.39
N LEU A 54 3.62 -14.23 -7.31
CA LEU A 54 4.41 -13.60 -6.27
C LEU A 54 4.35 -12.07 -6.44
N PRO A 55 3.81 -11.31 -5.47
CA PRO A 55 3.43 -9.91 -5.69
C PRO A 55 4.60 -8.92 -5.63
N VAL A 56 5.85 -9.38 -5.64
CA VAL A 56 7.04 -8.53 -5.72
C VAL A 56 7.89 -8.96 -6.90
N SER A 57 8.11 -8.03 -7.84
CA SER A 57 8.83 -8.31 -9.08
C SER A 57 10.28 -8.70 -8.79
N GLY A 58 10.77 -9.75 -9.47
CA GLY A 58 12.15 -10.23 -9.34
C GLY A 58 12.43 -11.11 -8.12
N VAL A 59 11.50 -11.23 -7.17
CA VAL A 59 11.63 -12.15 -6.04
C VAL A 59 11.21 -13.57 -6.47
N GLY A 60 11.96 -14.58 -6.01
CA GLY A 60 11.68 -15.99 -6.28
C GLY A 60 10.91 -16.65 -5.13
N TRP A 61 10.24 -17.77 -5.40
CA TRP A 61 9.56 -18.54 -4.34
C TRP A 61 10.55 -19.13 -3.33
N THR A 62 11.78 -19.44 -3.76
CA THR A 62 12.85 -19.95 -2.88
C THR A 62 13.39 -18.89 -1.91
N SER A 63 13.12 -17.61 -2.18
CA SER A 63 13.57 -16.49 -1.35
C SER A 63 12.52 -16.00 -0.35
N ILE A 64 11.31 -16.56 -0.36
CA ILE A 64 10.29 -16.26 0.66
C ILE A 64 10.30 -17.33 1.74
N ARG A 65 9.94 -16.94 2.96
CA ARG A 65 9.77 -17.84 4.10
C ARG A 65 8.34 -17.78 4.60
N ASP A 66 7.87 -18.85 5.24
CA ASP A 66 6.57 -18.82 5.92
C ASP A 66 6.69 -18.01 7.21
N SER A 67 6.35 -16.73 7.13
CA SER A 67 6.30 -15.84 8.30
C SER A 67 4.89 -15.73 8.90
N TYR A 68 3.91 -16.49 8.41
CA TYR A 68 2.54 -16.39 8.91
C TYR A 68 2.43 -16.92 10.34
N GLY A 69 1.69 -16.23 11.19
CA GLY A 69 1.49 -16.61 12.60
C GLY A 69 2.67 -16.32 13.53
N GLU A 70 3.80 -15.84 13.00
CA GLU A 70 4.94 -15.37 13.79
C GLU A 70 4.51 -14.31 14.82
N ALA A 71 5.17 -14.31 15.98
CA ALA A 71 4.95 -13.31 17.01
C ALA A 71 5.38 -11.92 16.53
N ARG A 72 4.56 -10.92 16.83
CA ARG A 72 4.77 -9.49 16.54
C ARG A 72 4.50 -8.69 17.81
N ALA A 73 5.11 -7.51 17.90
CA ALA A 73 4.97 -6.61 19.06
C ALA A 73 5.19 -7.35 20.39
N GLY A 74 6.33 -8.02 20.54
CA GLY A 74 6.66 -8.75 21.77
C GLY A 74 5.78 -9.98 22.08
N GLY A 75 4.92 -10.42 21.16
CA GLY A 75 4.01 -11.56 21.34
C GLY A 75 2.54 -11.18 21.47
N GLU A 76 2.21 -9.89 21.51
CA GLU A 76 0.84 -9.39 21.62
C GLU A 76 0.01 -9.61 20.34
N ARG A 77 0.69 -9.71 19.20
CA ARG A 77 0.06 -9.92 17.88
C ARG A 77 0.65 -11.14 17.18
N ARG A 78 -0.19 -11.83 16.42
CA ARG A 78 0.26 -12.79 15.40
C ARG A 78 0.31 -12.14 14.04
N HIS A 79 1.30 -12.52 13.24
CA HIS A 79 1.45 -12.05 11.87
C HIS A 79 0.35 -12.62 10.96
N SER A 80 -0.43 -11.76 10.32
CA SER A 80 -1.61 -12.15 9.49
C SER A 80 -1.31 -12.23 7.99
N GLY A 81 -0.04 -12.37 7.61
CA GLY A 81 0.40 -12.39 6.22
C GLY A 81 1.80 -12.99 6.06
N VAL A 82 2.41 -12.74 4.91
CA VAL A 82 3.81 -13.06 4.61
C VAL A 82 4.55 -11.78 4.30
N ASP A 83 5.73 -11.62 4.88
CA ASP A 83 6.62 -10.50 4.57
C ASP A 83 7.60 -10.92 3.47
N ILE A 84 7.57 -10.19 2.36
CA ILE A 84 8.39 -10.43 1.18
C ILE A 84 9.43 -9.32 1.11
N MET A 85 10.67 -9.66 1.52
CA MET A 85 11.77 -8.71 1.57
C MET A 85 12.22 -8.32 0.17
N ALA A 86 12.38 -7.02 -0.08
CA ALA A 86 12.92 -6.49 -1.33
C ALA A 86 13.40 -5.04 -1.14
N PRO A 87 14.31 -4.54 -1.99
CA PRO A 87 14.74 -3.14 -1.94
C PRO A 87 13.58 -2.14 -2.05
N ALA A 88 13.75 -0.97 -1.43
CA ALA A 88 12.83 0.16 -1.59
C ALA A 88 12.56 0.45 -3.07
N GLY A 89 11.29 0.73 -3.42
CA GLY A 89 10.91 1.04 -4.78
C GLY A 89 10.70 -0.18 -5.69
N THR A 90 10.98 -1.41 -5.23
CA THR A 90 10.76 -2.63 -6.04
C THR A 90 9.29 -2.72 -6.46
N PRO A 91 8.97 -2.99 -7.74
CA PRO A 91 7.57 -3.03 -8.19
C PRO A 91 6.75 -4.12 -7.51
N VAL A 92 5.60 -3.71 -6.97
CA VAL A 92 4.56 -4.58 -6.40
C VAL A 92 3.45 -4.76 -7.42
N VAL A 93 3.06 -6.01 -7.66
CA VAL A 93 2.06 -6.39 -8.67
C VAL A 93 0.91 -7.16 -8.05
N ALA A 94 -0.25 -7.17 -8.72
CA ALA A 94 -1.41 -7.90 -8.26
C ALA A 94 -1.13 -9.41 -8.26
N ALA A 95 -1.32 -10.06 -7.12
CA ALA A 95 -1.11 -11.51 -6.97
C ALA A 95 -2.13 -12.35 -7.78
N ALA A 96 -3.31 -11.79 -8.02
CA ALA A 96 -4.43 -12.46 -8.68
C ALA A 96 -5.36 -11.42 -9.33
N PRO A 97 -6.22 -11.82 -10.28
CA PRO A 97 -7.22 -10.92 -10.83
C PRO A 97 -8.23 -10.49 -9.76
N GLY A 98 -8.82 -9.30 -9.94
CA GLY A 98 -9.80 -8.76 -9.02
C GLY A 98 -10.16 -7.31 -9.31
N THR A 99 -10.78 -6.67 -8.32
CA THR A 99 -11.13 -5.24 -8.34
C THR A 99 -10.47 -4.56 -7.16
N VAL A 100 -9.85 -3.39 -7.37
CA VAL A 100 -9.31 -2.57 -6.29
C VAL A 100 -10.45 -2.09 -5.40
N GLU A 101 -10.54 -2.62 -4.19
CA GLU A 101 -11.65 -2.39 -3.27
C GLU A 101 -11.41 -1.17 -2.38
N LYS A 102 -10.16 -0.99 -1.93
CA LYS A 102 -9.79 0.13 -1.05
C LYS A 102 -8.33 0.50 -1.21
N LEU A 103 -8.05 1.80 -1.26
CA LEU A 103 -6.72 2.40 -1.16
C LEU A 103 -6.73 3.39 0.00
N PHE A 104 -5.86 3.23 0.99
CA PHE A 104 -5.78 4.18 2.10
C PHE A 104 -4.50 4.07 2.92
N TYR A 105 -4.25 5.10 3.73
CA TYR A 105 -3.23 5.06 4.76
C TYR A 105 -3.80 4.50 6.07
N SER A 106 -3.34 3.32 6.48
CA SER A 106 -3.75 2.62 7.69
C SER A 106 -2.89 3.01 8.89
N ASN A 107 -3.51 3.72 9.84
CA ASN A 107 -2.91 4.06 11.14
C ASN A 107 -2.77 2.85 12.08
N GLY A 108 -3.38 1.71 11.75
CA GLY A 108 -3.26 0.45 12.51
C GLY A 108 -1.94 -0.29 12.25
N GLY A 109 -0.96 0.39 11.66
CA GLY A 109 0.36 -0.16 11.32
C GLY A 109 0.53 -0.58 9.87
N GLY A 110 -0.52 -0.60 9.05
CA GLY A 110 -0.41 -0.98 7.63
C GLY A 110 0.32 0.03 6.75
N GLY A 111 0.34 1.32 7.14
CA GLY A 111 0.94 2.37 6.32
C GLY A 111 0.12 2.60 5.05
N VAL A 112 0.78 2.78 3.90
CA VAL A 112 0.08 2.85 2.61
C VAL A 112 -0.37 1.44 2.22
N THR A 113 -1.68 1.28 2.01
CA THR A 113 -2.29 -0.03 1.81
C THR A 113 -3.20 -0.10 0.60
N ALA A 114 -3.21 -1.25 -0.07
CA ALA A 114 -4.17 -1.58 -1.11
C ALA A 114 -4.89 -2.89 -0.77
N TYR A 115 -6.19 -2.93 -1.07
CA TYR A 115 -7.03 -4.12 -0.99
C TYR A 115 -7.57 -4.43 -2.38
N VAL A 116 -7.38 -5.67 -2.84
CA VAL A 116 -7.95 -6.17 -4.10
C VAL A 116 -8.92 -7.30 -3.79
N ARG A 117 -10.18 -7.13 -4.19
CA ARG A 117 -11.24 -8.11 -4.03
C ARG A 117 -11.23 -9.11 -5.20
N SER A 118 -11.26 -10.41 -4.92
CA SER A 118 -11.37 -11.43 -5.97
C SER A 118 -12.67 -11.29 -6.77
N PRO A 119 -12.75 -11.82 -8.02
CA PRO A 119 -13.95 -11.70 -8.85
C PRO A 119 -15.21 -12.31 -8.22
N ASP A 120 -15.06 -13.42 -7.48
CA ASP A 120 -16.15 -14.06 -6.72
C ASP A 120 -16.44 -13.39 -5.38
N ARG A 121 -15.68 -12.34 -5.04
CA ARG A 121 -15.72 -11.58 -3.79
C ARG A 121 -15.41 -12.37 -2.52
N ARG A 122 -14.94 -13.62 -2.63
CA ARG A 122 -14.68 -14.50 -1.48
C ARG A 122 -13.29 -14.34 -0.87
N LEU A 123 -12.38 -13.67 -1.58
CA LEU A 123 -11.03 -13.38 -1.13
C LEU A 123 -10.73 -11.88 -1.21
N SER A 124 -9.90 -11.41 -0.28
CA SER A 124 -9.29 -10.10 -0.31
C SER A 124 -7.77 -10.27 -0.28
N TYR A 125 -7.07 -9.60 -1.19
CA TYR A 125 -5.62 -9.54 -1.24
C TYR A 125 -5.17 -8.21 -0.67
N TYR A 126 -4.37 -8.26 0.39
CA TYR A 126 -3.91 -7.11 1.14
C TYR A 126 -2.43 -6.84 0.87
N TYR A 127 -2.11 -5.61 0.50
CA TYR A 127 -0.75 -5.13 0.22
C TYR A 127 -0.48 -3.97 1.18
N ALA A 128 0.51 -4.11 2.07
CA ALA A 128 0.85 -3.09 3.06
C ALA A 128 2.30 -2.63 2.96
N HIS A 129 2.61 -1.56 3.70
CA HIS A 129 3.93 -0.93 3.77
C HIS A 129 4.40 -0.35 2.43
N LEU A 130 3.48 -0.08 1.49
CA LEU A 130 3.84 0.46 0.19
C LEU A 130 4.51 1.83 0.34
N ALA A 131 5.43 2.15 -0.57
CA ALA A 131 5.98 3.51 -0.68
C ALA A 131 5.00 4.43 -1.43
N ALA A 132 4.39 3.90 -2.49
CA ALA A 132 3.44 4.60 -3.34
C ALA A 132 2.56 3.61 -4.12
N TYR A 133 1.41 4.07 -4.60
CA TYR A 133 0.59 3.33 -5.56
C TYR A 133 1.13 3.48 -6.99
N ALA A 134 0.79 2.52 -7.84
CA ALA A 134 0.99 2.67 -9.27
C ALA A 134 0.12 3.83 -9.81
N PRO A 135 0.60 4.65 -10.77
CA PRO A 135 -0.10 5.85 -11.22
C PRO A 135 -1.53 5.61 -11.73
N THR A 136 -1.80 4.41 -12.27
CA THR A 136 -3.11 4.05 -12.83
C THR A 136 -4.04 3.37 -11.82
N LEU A 137 -3.55 3.06 -10.62
CA LEU A 137 -4.31 2.36 -9.59
C LEU A 137 -5.33 3.30 -8.95
N ARG A 138 -6.59 2.87 -8.91
CA ARG A 138 -7.68 3.61 -8.27
C ARG A 138 -8.75 2.63 -7.78
N GLU A 139 -9.48 3.01 -6.75
CA GLU A 139 -10.62 2.22 -6.26
C GLU A 139 -11.64 1.98 -7.39
N GLY A 140 -12.21 0.77 -7.42
CA GLY A 140 -13.12 0.29 -8.48
C GLY A 140 -12.44 -0.17 -9.77
N ALA A 141 -11.13 0.02 -9.93
CA ALA A 141 -10.43 -0.44 -11.13
C ALA A 141 -10.27 -1.98 -11.13
N PRO A 142 -10.53 -2.65 -12.27
CA PRO A 142 -10.17 -4.05 -12.41
C PRO A 142 -8.64 -4.19 -12.56
N VAL A 143 -8.10 -5.27 -12.00
CA VAL A 143 -6.70 -5.68 -12.14
C VAL A 143 -6.62 -7.15 -12.54
N ARG A 144 -5.62 -7.49 -13.35
CA ARG A 144 -5.21 -8.86 -13.65
C ARG A 144 -4.00 -9.21 -12.80
N ALA A 145 -3.73 -10.51 -12.66
CA ALA A 145 -2.50 -10.96 -12.04
C ALA A 145 -1.29 -10.38 -12.80
N GLY A 146 -0.34 -9.79 -12.08
CA GLY A 146 0.82 -9.09 -12.64
C GLY A 146 0.60 -7.60 -12.93
N ASP A 147 -0.62 -7.07 -12.87
CA ASP A 147 -0.85 -5.63 -13.06
C ASP A 147 -0.21 -4.81 -11.92
N PRO A 148 0.35 -3.61 -12.19
CA PRO A 148 0.99 -2.80 -11.16
C PRO A 148 0.04 -2.38 -10.03
N ILE A 149 0.47 -2.58 -8.79
CA ILE A 149 -0.20 -2.10 -7.58
C ILE A 149 0.56 -0.93 -6.97
N GLY A 150 1.88 -1.01 -6.90
CA GLY A 150 2.67 0.01 -6.21
C GLY A 150 4.14 -0.32 -6.16
N ALA A 151 4.80 0.19 -5.13
CA ALA A 151 6.22 -0.05 -4.89
C ALA A 151 6.46 -0.43 -3.42
N VAL A 152 7.42 -1.31 -3.19
CA VAL A 152 7.88 -1.69 -1.85
C VAL A 152 8.35 -0.46 -1.10
N GLY A 153 7.91 -0.33 0.15
CA GLY A 153 8.31 0.74 1.06
C GLY A 153 8.50 0.23 2.48
N ASP A 154 8.45 1.16 3.42
CA ASP A 154 8.64 0.95 4.85
C ASP A 154 7.58 1.72 5.69
N THR A 155 6.45 2.06 5.08
CA THR A 155 5.41 2.87 5.72
C THR A 155 4.66 2.09 6.80
N GLY A 156 4.01 2.79 7.74
CA GLY A 156 3.31 2.16 8.85
C GLY A 156 4.29 1.61 9.88
N ASN A 157 4.04 0.41 10.39
CA ASN A 157 4.87 -0.20 11.43
C ASN A 157 6.00 -1.09 10.91
N ALA A 158 6.23 -1.13 9.59
CA ALA A 158 7.44 -1.72 9.02
C ALA A 158 8.68 -1.03 9.62
N GLY A 159 8.63 0.30 9.70
CA GLY A 159 9.65 1.15 10.31
C GLY A 159 10.78 1.46 9.33
N THR A 160 11.36 2.65 9.48
CA THR A 160 12.36 3.21 8.54
C THR A 160 13.45 2.20 8.19
N GLY A 161 13.64 1.96 6.89
CA GLY A 161 14.70 1.10 6.35
C GLY A 161 14.37 -0.40 6.34
N ASN A 162 13.27 -0.83 6.97
CA ASN A 162 12.82 -2.21 6.92
C ASN A 162 11.94 -2.46 5.69
N PHE A 163 12.55 -2.43 4.50
CA PHE A 163 11.82 -2.52 3.23
C PHE A 163 11.31 -3.94 2.96
N HIS A 164 9.98 -4.06 2.87
CA HIS A 164 9.31 -5.30 2.48
C HIS A 164 7.88 -5.01 2.04
N LEU A 165 7.29 -5.96 1.31
CA LEU A 165 5.85 -6.04 1.16
C LEU A 165 5.28 -6.95 2.24
N HIS A 166 4.37 -6.45 3.05
CA HIS A 166 3.46 -7.32 3.80
C HIS A 166 2.30 -7.72 2.89
N PHE A 167 2.20 -9.01 2.58
CA PHE A 167 1.14 -9.56 1.74
C PHE A 167 0.20 -10.45 2.56
N GLY A 168 -1.07 -10.07 2.61
CA GLY A 168 -2.14 -10.80 3.30
C GLY A 168 -3.15 -11.40 2.33
N VAL A 169 -3.78 -12.50 2.74
CA VAL A 169 -4.94 -13.08 2.07
C VAL A 169 -6.01 -13.31 3.11
N GLU A 170 -7.21 -12.80 2.86
CA GLU A 170 -8.34 -12.93 3.77
C GLU A 170 -9.52 -13.60 3.07
N ARG A 171 -10.20 -14.51 3.76
CA ARG A 171 -11.53 -14.96 3.38
C ARG A 171 -12.54 -13.93 3.84
N VAL A 172 -13.43 -13.52 2.94
CA VAL A 172 -14.46 -12.53 3.23
C VAL A 172 -15.77 -13.03 2.63
N ASN A 173 -16.89 -12.84 3.32
CA ASN A 173 -18.18 -13.14 2.71
C ASN A 173 -18.47 -12.11 1.60
N ALA A 174 -19.16 -12.51 0.54
CA ALA A 174 -19.31 -11.67 -0.65
C ALA A 174 -20.07 -10.35 -0.38
N ASP A 175 -20.94 -10.38 0.61
CA ASP A 175 -21.78 -9.30 1.13
C ASP A 175 -21.11 -8.50 2.26
N GLU A 176 -19.99 -8.98 2.80
CA GLU A 176 -19.27 -8.29 3.87
C GLU A 176 -18.33 -7.19 3.34
N PRO A 177 -18.15 -6.12 4.14
CA PRO A 177 -17.17 -5.10 3.81
C PRO A 177 -15.73 -5.64 3.91
N TRP A 178 -14.81 -5.00 3.21
CA TRP A 178 -13.41 -5.41 3.07
C TRP A 178 -12.65 -5.59 4.39
N TYR A 179 -13.01 -4.86 5.44
CA TYR A 179 -12.33 -4.91 6.75
C TYR A 179 -12.84 -6.03 7.67
N LYS A 180 -13.77 -6.88 7.22
CA LYS A 180 -14.30 -8.02 7.99
C LYS A 180 -13.65 -9.36 7.63
N GLY A 181 -12.60 -9.33 6.81
CA GLY A 181 -11.92 -10.54 6.37
C GLY A 181 -11.23 -11.31 7.49
N ARG A 182 -11.21 -12.64 7.33
CA ARG A 182 -10.45 -13.56 8.17
C ARG A 182 -9.18 -13.99 7.44
N ALA A 183 -8.02 -13.62 8.00
CA ALA A 183 -6.73 -13.99 7.47
C ALA A 183 -6.57 -15.52 7.31
N ILE A 184 -5.95 -15.92 6.19
CA ILE A 184 -5.48 -17.28 5.91
C ILE A 184 -4.02 -17.21 5.49
N ASN A 185 -3.27 -18.31 5.67
CA ASN A 185 -1.84 -18.32 5.34
C ASN A 185 -1.61 -18.17 3.82
N PRO A 186 -0.98 -17.07 3.35
CA PRO A 186 -0.66 -16.85 1.94
C PRO A 186 0.48 -17.73 1.43
N TYR A 187 1.41 -18.12 2.30
CA TYR A 187 2.65 -18.81 1.92
C TYR A 187 2.42 -20.04 1.02
N PRO A 188 1.54 -21.01 1.36
CA PRO A 188 1.30 -22.17 0.49
C PRO A 188 0.69 -21.82 -0.88
N LEU A 189 -0.01 -20.68 -0.99
CA LEU A 189 -0.59 -20.21 -2.26
C LEU A 189 0.46 -19.55 -3.17
N LEU A 190 1.49 -18.94 -2.56
CA LEU A 190 2.62 -18.32 -3.26
C LEU A 190 3.69 -19.35 -3.65
N ALA A 191 4.08 -20.24 -2.72
CA ALA A 191 5.18 -21.19 -2.90
C ALA A 191 4.92 -22.21 -4.01
N ARG A 192 3.66 -22.49 -4.34
CA ARG A 192 3.27 -23.44 -5.40
C ARG A 192 3.27 -22.86 -6.81
N GLY A 193 3.66 -21.60 -6.99
CA GLY A 193 3.56 -20.87 -8.26
C GLY A 193 4.39 -21.40 -9.43
N ARG A 194 5.36 -22.32 -9.22
CA ARG A 194 6.23 -22.84 -10.31
C ARG A 194 6.71 -24.30 -10.17
N ALA A 195 6.11 -25.14 -9.33
CA ALA A 195 6.59 -26.52 -9.15
C ALA A 195 6.48 -27.44 -10.41
N GLU A 196 6.05 -26.94 -11.57
CA GLU A 196 5.85 -27.73 -12.80
C GLU A 196 6.28 -26.95 -14.05
N ARG A 197 7.58 -26.66 -14.18
CA ARG A 197 8.19 -26.47 -15.49
C ARG A 197 9.22 -27.55 -15.72
#